data_AF-A0A6G0W134-F1
#
_entry.id   AF-A0A6G0W134-F1
#
_cell.length_a   1.000
_cell.length_b   1.000
_cell.length_c   1.000
_cell.angle_alpha   90.00
_cell.angle_beta   90.00
_cell.angle_gamma   90.00
#
_symmetry.space_group_name_H-M   'P 1'
#
loop_
_entity.id
_entity.type
_entity.pdbx_description
1 polymer ?
#
loop_
_entity_poly.entity_id
_entity_poly.type
_entity_poly.pdbx_seq_one_letter_code
_entity_poly.pdbx_strand_id
1 'polypeptide(L)' 'MVNDKQTNIILFLYEKNLRFLSNLKTIYVDGTFQYCPKFFLQMFTIYGLINDYYIPLAFFLLPNKE' A
#
# COMPACT_ATOMS: atom_id res chain seq x y z
N MET A 1 -4.72 -9.30 5.18
CA MET A 1 -3.59 -8.71 5.93
C MET A 1 -2.47 -9.72 5.91
N VAL A 2 -1.28 -9.30 5.48
CA VAL A 2 -0.06 -10.13 5.48
C VAL A 2 0.99 -9.40 6.31
N ASN A 3 1.64 -10.10 7.23
CA ASN A 3 2.75 -9.58 8.01
C ASN A 3 4.00 -10.39 7.66
N ASP A 4 4.95 -9.75 7.01
CA ASP A 4 6.22 -10.39 6.69
C ASP A 4 7.12 -10.45 7.93
N LYS A 5 7.53 -11.65 8.33
CA LYS A 5 8.28 -11.85 9.58
C LYS A 5 9.74 -11.40 9.52
N GLN A 6 10.30 -11.24 8.32
CA GLN A 6 11.70 -10.84 8.16
C GLN A 6 11.84 -9.32 8.18
N THR A 7 10.97 -8.64 7.44
CA THR A 7 10.98 -7.18 7.26
C THR A 7 10.05 -6.44 8.21
N ASN A 8 9.08 -7.13 8.83
CA ASN A 8 7.98 -6.55 9.61
C ASN A 8 7.11 -5.56 8.81
N ILE A 9 7.09 -5.68 7.48
CA ILE A 9 6.17 -4.94 6.62
C ILE A 9 4.79 -5.56 6.72
N ILE A 10 3.79 -4.73 7.01
CA ILE A 10 2.39 -5.15 7.05
C ILE A 10 1.67 -4.67 5.80
N LEU A 11 1.09 -5.60 5.05
CA LEU A 11 0.29 -5.34 3.85
C LEU A 11 -1.21 -5.54 4.13
N PHE A 12 -2.00 -4.51 3.83
CA PHE A 12 -3.46 -4.54 3.79
C PHE A 12 -3.93 -4.48 2.33
N LEU A 13 -4.65 -5.52 1.93
CA LEU A 13 -5.04 -5.75 0.54
C LEU A 13 -6.22 -6.75 0.53
N TYR A 14 -7.08 -6.65 -0.48
CA TYR A 14 -8.09 -7.66 -0.82
C TYR A 14 -7.73 -8.38 -2.11
N GLU A 15 -7.97 -9.69 -2.23
CA GLU A 15 -7.61 -10.45 -3.45
C GLU A 15 -8.17 -9.83 -4.75
N LYS A 16 -9.37 -9.24 -4.70
CA LYS A 16 -9.95 -8.51 -5.84
C LYS A 16 -9.09 -7.32 -6.25
N ASN A 17 -8.56 -6.57 -5.29
CA ASN A 17 -7.65 -5.45 -5.56
C ASN A 17 -6.32 -5.93 -6.14
N LEU A 18 -5.81 -7.10 -5.73
CA LEU A 18 -4.60 -7.68 -6.33
C LEU A 18 -4.80 -8.02 -7.80
N ARG A 19 -5.91 -8.70 -8.12
CA ARG A 19 -6.29 -9.02 -9.51
C ARG A 19 -6.52 -7.75 -10.33
N PHE A 20 -7.07 -6.71 -9.70
CA PHE A 20 -7.23 -5.42 -10.36
C PHE A 20 -5.87 -4.77 -10.64
N LEU A 21 -5.00 -4.68 -9.63
CA LEU A 21 -3.63 -4.19 -9.75
C LEU A 21 -2.85 -4.89 -10.86
N SER A 22 -2.95 -6.23 -10.98
CA SER A 22 -2.25 -6.99 -12.01
C SER A 22 -2.71 -6.69 -13.45
N ASN A 23 -3.91 -6.09 -13.62
CA ASN A 23 -4.45 -5.71 -14.91
C ASN A 23 -4.19 -4.23 -15.26
N LEU A 24 -3.67 -3.44 -14.31
CA LEU A 24 -3.34 -2.04 -14.55
C LEU A 24 -2.03 -1.90 -15.32
N LYS A 25 -2.02 -1.01 -16.33
CA LYS A 25 -0.79 -0.62 -17.02
C LYS A 25 0.06 0.36 -16.21
N THR A 26 -0.60 1.16 -15.38
CA THR A 26 0.01 2.21 -14.57
C THR A 26 -0.54 2.14 -13.16
N ILE A 27 0.34 2.22 -12.18
CA ILE A 27 0.00 2.39 -10.77
C ILE A 27 0.58 3.71 -10.28
N TYR A 28 -0.03 4.26 -9.25
CA TYR A 28 0.44 5.46 -8.57
C TYR A 28 0.75 5.10 -7.13
N VAL A 29 1.75 5.74 -6.56
CA VAL A 29 2.21 5.44 -5.20
C VAL A 29 2.36 6.72 -4.41
N ASP A 30 1.97 6.68 -3.15
CA ASP A 30 2.20 7.76 -2.19
C ASP A 30 2.76 7.17 -0.89
N GLY A 31 3.71 7.87 -0.29
CA GLY A 31 4.37 7.45 0.94
C GLY A 31 4.38 8.58 1.94
N THR A 32 3.55 8.48 2.98
CA THR A 32 3.42 9.51 4.01
C THR A 32 3.99 9.05 5.35
N PHE A 33 4.79 9.92 5.96
CA PHE A 33 5.36 9.73 7.31
C PHE A 33 4.47 10.35 8.39
N GLN A 34 3.62 11.31 8.03
CA GLN A 34 2.91 12.18 8.98
C GLN A 34 1.71 11.48 9.63
N TYR A 35 1.07 10.55 8.93
CA TYR A 35 -0.15 9.86 9.37
C TYR A 35 0.08 8.37 9.56
N CYS A 36 1.20 8.01 10.20
CA CYS A 36 1.57 6.62 10.42
C CYS A 36 1.22 6.17 11.85
N PRO A 37 0.71 4.93 12.06
CA PRO A 37 0.50 4.39 13.41
C PRO A 37 1.82 4.37 14.20
N LYS A 38 1.73 4.54 15.53
CA LYS A 38 2.87 4.76 16.45
C LYS A 38 4.08 3.81 16.30
N PHE A 39 3.86 2.59 15.79
CA PHE A 39 4.89 1.56 15.65
C PHE A 39 5.50 1.45 14.24
N PHE A 40 5.08 2.33 13.33
CA PHE A 40 5.54 2.32 11.94
C PHE A 40 6.01 3.72 11.57
N LEU A 41 6.98 3.80 10.67
CA LEU A 41 7.58 5.05 10.25
C LEU A 41 6.85 5.64 9.05
N GLN A 42 6.38 4.80 8.12
CA GLN A 42 5.77 5.24 6.89
C GLN A 42 4.55 4.40 6.53
N MET A 43 3.47 5.07 6.11
CA MET A 43 2.37 4.45 5.39
C MET A 43 2.60 4.64 3.89
N PHE A 44 2.72 3.52 3.17
CA PHE A 44 2.88 3.51 1.73
C PHE A 44 1.62 2.96 1.08
N THR A 45 1.06 3.67 0.10
CA THR A 45 -0.23 3.32 -0.52
C THR A 45 -0.06 3.22 -2.02
N ILE A 46 -0.61 2.15 -2.60
CA ILE A 46 -0.71 1.98 -4.05
C ILE A 46 -2.13 2.33 -4.48
N TYR A 47 -2.24 3.18 -5.50
CA TYR A 47 -3.48 3.62 -6.11
C TYR A 47 -3.55 3.14 -7.57
N GLY A 48 -4.78 2.84 -8.00
CA GLY A 48 -5.12 2.69 -9.41
C GLY A 48 -6.04 3.81 -9.85
N LEU A 49 -5.97 4.18 -11.14
CA LEU A 49 -6.88 5.14 -11.74
C LEU A 49 -8.11 4.42 -12.29
N ILE A 50 -9.29 4.76 -11.77
CA ILE A 50 -10.58 4.19 -12.19
C ILE A 50 -11.54 5.33 -12.46
N ASN A 51 -11.98 5.49 -13.70
CA ASN A 51 -12.90 6.56 -14.11
C ASN A 51 -12.42 7.94 -13.63
N ASP A 52 -11.13 8.24 -13.82
CA ASP A 52 -10.47 9.48 -13.39
C ASP A 52 -10.36 9.69 -11.86
N TYR A 53 -10.66 8.68 -11.04
CA TYR A 53 -10.45 8.69 -9.60
C TYR A 53 -9.26 7.81 -9.19
N TYR A 54 -8.42 8.34 -8.30
CA TYR A 54 -7.36 7.56 -7.65
C TYR A 54 -7.96 6.73 -6.52
N ILE A 55 -8.08 5.43 -6.74
CA ILE A 55 -8.61 4.50 -5.76
C ILE A 55 -7.43 3.80 -5.07
N PRO A 56 -7.33 3.84 -3.72
CA PRO A 56 -6.31 3.09 -3.01
C PRO A 56 -6.63 1.60 -3.06
N LEU A 57 -5.65 0.79 -3.46
CA LEU A 57 -5.81 -0.64 -3.72
C LEU A 57 -5.02 -1.51 -2.75
N ALA A 58 -3.89 -1.02 -2.27
CA ALA A 58 -3.07 -1.68 -1.27
C ALA A 58 -2.41 -0.66 -0.34
N PHE A 59 -2.32 -0.99 0.95
CA PHE A 59 -1.64 -0.19 1.96
C PHE A 59 -0.54 -1.02 2.62
N PHE A 60 0.58 -0.38 2.89
CA PHE A 60 1.74 -0.95 3.52
C PHE A 60 2.11 -0.10 4.72
N LEU A 61 2.34 -0.74 5.86
CA LEU A 61 2.97 -0.10 7.02
C LEU A 61 4.42 -0.56 7.07
N LEU A 62 5.33 0.39 6.90
CA LEU A 62 6.76 0.16 6.87
C LEU A 62 7.36 0.54 8.24
N PRO A 63 8.10 -0.36 8.89
CA PRO A 63 8.67 -0.11 10.22
C PRO A 63 9.88 0.84 10.18
N ASN A 64 10.53 0.99 9.02
CA ASN A 64 11.75 1.76 8.81
C ASN A 64 11.72 2.48 7.44
N LYS A 65 12.77 3.28 7.15
CA LYS A 65 12.89 4.11 5.94
C LYS A 65 13.73 3.44 4.83
N GLU A 66 14.33 2.28 5.12
CA GLU A 66 15.36 1.63 4.30
C GLU A 66 14.78 0.55 3.38
#